data_AF-A0A915MY22-F1
#
_entry.id   AF-A0A915MY22-F1
#
_cell.length_a   1.000
_cell.length_b   1.000
_cell.length_c   1.000
_cell.angle_alpha   90.00
_cell.angle_beta   90.00
_cell.angle_gamma   90.00
#
_symmetry.space_group_name_H-M   'P 1'
#
loop_
_entity.id
_entity.type
_entity.pdbx_description
1 polymer ?
#
loop_
_entity_poly.entity_id
_entity_poly.type
_entity_poly.pdbx_seq_one_letter_code
_entity_poly.pdbx_strand_id
1 'polypeptide(L)'
;MSSLIKEGFIQRYKAGFLISNKWKSNYAFLYSDSTLAFFNNRGDARPVETIFLKNVVPYTCVGFMCDRMPVRRPSLPQGVAVQRLVGIGMDPQASKVHWILFPSEQILDARHQTESG
;
A
#
# COMPACT_ATOMS: atom_id res chain seq x y z
N MET A 1 3.39 -22.02 9.24
CA MET A 1 4.16 -21.19 8.29
C MET A 1 3.20 -20.25 7.60
N SER A 2 3.53 -18.97 7.40
CA SER A 2 2.68 -18.09 6.62
C SER A 2 2.81 -18.39 5.13
N SER A 3 1.67 -18.52 4.46
CA SER A 3 1.55 -18.67 3.02
C SER A 3 1.43 -17.32 2.32
N LEU A 4 1.93 -17.24 1.07
CA LEU A 4 1.69 -16.09 0.20
C LEU A 4 0.23 -16.08 -0.27
N ILE A 5 -0.47 -14.97 -0.06
CA ILE A 5 -1.86 -14.77 -0.50
C ILE A 5 -1.90 -14.06 -1.86
N LYS A 6 -1.10 -13.01 -2.03
CA LYS A 6 -1.06 -12.23 -3.27
C LYS A 6 0.29 -11.55 -3.44
N GLU A 7 0.72 -11.41 -4.69
CA GLU A 7 1.92 -10.66 -5.04
C GLU A 7 1.68 -9.78 -6.26
N GLY A 8 2.50 -8.74 -6.43
CA GLY A 8 2.44 -7.90 -7.63
C GLY A 8 3.18 -6.58 -7.51
N PHE A 9 3.30 -5.89 -8.65
CA PHE A 9 3.87 -4.55 -8.70
C PHE A 9 2.89 -3.49 -8.18
N ILE A 10 3.42 -2.56 -7.41
CA ILE A 10 2.74 -1.36 -6.91
C ILE A 10 3.70 -0.17 -7.00
N GLN A 11 3.20 1.05 -6.78
CA GLN A 11 4.06 2.21 -6.53
C GLN A 11 3.94 2.67 -5.09
N ARG A 12 5.08 2.95 -4.45
CA ARG A 12 5.15 3.50 -3.08
C ARG A 12 5.66 4.91 -3.13
N TYR A 13 5.04 5.81 -2.38
CA TYR A 13 5.59 7.15 -2.22
C TYR A 13 6.74 7.12 -1.23
N LYS A 14 7.90 7.65 -1.62
CA LYS A 14 9.03 7.88 -0.73
C LYS A 14 9.22 9.38 -0.57
N ALA A 15 8.90 9.90 0.61
CA ALA A 15 9.31 11.24 1.00
C ALA A 15 10.82 11.23 1.25
N GLY A 16 11.55 12.08 0.52
CA GLY A 16 13.00 12.20 0.69
C GLY A 16 13.33 13.33 1.65
N PHE A 17 14.27 13.08 2.55
CA PHE A 17 14.80 14.13 3.45
C PHE A 17 15.78 15.08 2.73
N LEU A 18 16.39 14.63 1.62
CA LEU A 18 17.39 15.40 0.84
C LEU A 18 17.25 15.26 -0.69
N ILE A 19 16.45 14.31 -1.18
CA ILE A 19 16.22 14.03 -2.61
C ILE A 19 14.73 14.22 -2.85
N SER A 20 14.35 14.66 -4.06
CA SER A 20 12.96 14.92 -4.42
C SER A 20 12.04 13.75 -4.06
N ASN A 21 10.85 14.11 -3.55
CA ASN A 21 9.81 13.14 -3.28
C ASN A 21 9.37 12.46 -4.57
N LYS A 22 9.26 11.14 -4.56
CA LYS A 22 8.85 10.40 -5.76
C LYS A 22 8.08 9.12 -5.45
N TRP A 23 7.24 8.76 -6.41
CA TRP A 23 6.64 7.43 -6.50
C TRP A 23 7.68 6.46 -7.06
N LYS A 24 7.91 5.35 -6.36
CA LYS A 24 8.86 4.32 -6.76
C LYS A 24 8.11 3.00 -6.99
N SER A 25 8.42 2.33 -8.10
CA SER A 25 7.93 0.97 -8.34
C SER A 25 8.56 0.00 -7.34
N ASN A 26 7.73 -0.86 -6.76
CA ASN A 26 8.12 -1.91 -5.84
C ASN A 26 7.30 -3.17 -6.12
N TYR A 27 7.85 -4.33 -5.77
CA TYR A 27 7.12 -5.59 -5.80
C TYR A 27 6.64 -5.92 -4.38
N ALA A 28 5.34 -6.16 -4.21
CA ALA A 28 4.72 -6.41 -2.91
C ALA A 28 4.30 -7.87 -2.77
N PHE A 29 4.49 -8.42 -1.57
CA PHE A 29 3.99 -9.72 -1.15
C PHE A 29 3.04 -9.49 0.04
N LEU A 30 1.83 -10.02 -0.05
CA LEU A 30 0.88 -10.10 1.06
C LEU A 30 0.81 -11.54 1.56
N TYR A 31 1.19 -11.76 2.81
CA TYR A 31 1.16 -13.06 3.47
C TYR A 31 -0.08 -13.22 4.35
N SER A 32 -0.46 -14.48 4.62
CA SER A 32 -1.61 -14.86 5.45
C SER A 32 -1.50 -14.44 6.91
N ASP A 33 -0.29 -14.16 7.42
CA ASP A 33 -0.07 -13.64 8.77
C ASP A 33 -0.23 -12.11 8.88
N SER A 34 -0.86 -11.50 7.87
CA SER A 34 -1.04 -10.05 7.73
C SER A 34 0.25 -9.28 7.50
N THR A 35 1.32 -9.94 7.05
CA THR A 35 2.56 -9.28 6.64
C THR A 35 2.44 -8.76 5.22
N LEU A 36 2.60 -7.45 5.03
CA LEU A 36 2.76 -6.80 3.73
C LEU A 36 4.22 -6.41 3.57
N ALA A 37 4.96 -7.14 2.74
CA ALA A 37 6.38 -6.94 2.50
C ALA A 37 6.62 -6.30 1.13
N PHE A 38 7.55 -5.36 1.06
CA PHE A 38 7.92 -4.67 -0.17
C PHE A 38 9.36 -4.95 -0.54
N PHE A 39 9.61 -5.18 -1.82
CA PHE A 39 10.92 -5.44 -2.41
C PHE A 39 11.20 -4.40 -3.50
N ASN A 40 12.47 -4.17 -3.85
CA ASN A 40 12.75 -3.30 -5.00
C ASN A 40 12.29 -4.00 -6.28
N ASN A 41 12.60 -5.29 -6.42
CA ASN A 41 12.23 -6.13 -7.56
C ASN A 41 11.72 -7.49 -7.12
N ARG A 42 11.08 -8.21 -8.05
CA ARG A 42 10.72 -9.62 -7.86
C ARG A 42 12.00 -10.47 -7.79
N GLY A 43 12.10 -11.35 -6.81
CA GLY A 43 13.25 -12.23 -6.60
C GLY A 43 14.34 -11.68 -5.67
N ASP A 44 14.20 -10.44 -5.19
CA ASP A 44 15.08 -9.90 -4.15
C ASP A 44 15.03 -10.79 -2.89
N ALA A 45 16.20 -11.10 -2.32
CA ALA A 45 16.30 -12.02 -1.18
C ALA A 45 15.69 -11.47 0.13
N ARG A 46 15.58 -10.14 0.26
CA ARG A 46 15.08 -9.48 1.48
C ARG A 46 14.19 -8.28 1.13
N PRO A 47 13.13 -8.04 1.90
CA PRO A 47 12.29 -6.87 1.70
C PRO A 47 13.04 -5.59 2.09
N VAL A 48 12.72 -4.50 1.40
CA VAL A 48 13.16 -3.15 1.78
C VAL A 48 12.35 -2.61 2.95
N GLU A 49 11.11 -3.07 3.12
CA GLU A 49 10.25 -2.68 4.22
C GLU A 49 9.12 -3.70 4.39
N THR A 50 8.67 -3.85 5.64
CA THR A 50 7.59 -4.76 6.02
C THR A 50 6.60 -4.03 6.92
N ILE A 51 5.32 -4.21 6.65
CA ILE A 51 4.21 -3.70 7.47
C ILE A 51 3.43 -4.90 8.00
N PHE A 52 3.17 -4.94 9.30
CA PHE A 52 2.25 -5.90 9.90
C PHE A 52 0.87 -5.26 9.98
N LEU A 53 -0.03 -5.61 9.06
CA LEU A 53 -1.36 -4.99 8.94
C LEU A 53 -2.22 -5.19 10.20
N LYS A 54 -1.98 -6.23 10.99
CA LYS A 54 -2.65 -6.42 12.29
C LYS A 54 -2.25 -5.39 13.36
N ASN A 55 -1.10 -4.74 13.19
CA ASN A 55 -0.55 -3.76 14.13
C ASN A 55 -0.78 -2.32 13.66
N VAL A 56 -1.38 -2.11 12.49
CA VAL A 56 -1.69 -0.77 12.00
C VAL A 56 -2.90 -0.24 12.77
N VAL A 57 -2.88 1.06 13.05
CA VAL A 57 -4.04 1.75 13.61
C VAL A 57 -5.18 1.66 12.57
N PRO A 58 -6.47 1.64 12.94
CA PRO A 58 -7.60 1.48 12.00
C PRO A 58 -7.69 2.48 10.83
N TYR A 59 -6.73 3.40 10.69
CA TYR A 59 -6.57 4.29 9.55
C TYR A 59 -5.92 3.57 8.37
N THR A 60 -6.67 2.67 7.74
CA THR A 60 -6.45 2.31 6.33
C THR A 60 -7.49 3.03 5.50
N CYS A 61 -7.06 3.90 4.59
CA CYS A 61 -7.94 4.65 3.70
C CYS A 61 -7.70 4.27 2.26
N VAL A 62 -8.77 4.30 1.46
CA VAL A 62 -8.74 3.99 0.03
C VAL A 62 -9.37 5.14 -0.73
N GLY A 63 -8.80 5.51 -1.88
CA GLY A 63 -9.39 6.50 -2.75
C GLY A 63 -9.49 7.88 -2.11
N PHE A 64 -10.63 8.54 -2.34
CA PHE A 64 -10.95 9.84 -1.74
C PHE A 64 -10.97 9.82 -0.21
N MET A 65 -11.09 8.66 0.44
CA MET A 65 -10.97 8.59 1.91
C MET A 65 -9.55 8.98 2.39
N CYS A 66 -8.55 8.89 1.51
CA CYS A 66 -7.19 9.35 1.82
C CYS A 66 -7.11 10.85 2.09
N ASP A 67 -8.07 11.66 1.62
CA ASP A 67 -8.14 13.09 1.93
C ASP A 67 -8.59 13.36 3.38
N ARG A 68 -9.08 12.34 4.10
CA ARG A 68 -9.46 12.43 5.52
C ARG A 68 -8.33 12.04 6.48
N MET A 69 -7.19 11.59 5.95
CA MET A 69 -6.02 11.29 6.78
C MET A 69 -5.48 12.57 7.43
N PRO A 70 -5.03 12.53 8.71
CA PRO A 70 -4.41 13.68 9.38
C PRO A 70 -3.21 14.26 8.62
N VAL A 71 -2.44 13.39 7.96
CA VAL A 71 -1.36 13.80 7.07
C VAL A 71 -1.87 13.90 5.64
N ARG A 72 -1.62 15.04 5.00
CA ARG A 72 -1.99 15.29 3.60
C ARG A 72 -1.33 14.25 2.69
N ARG A 73 -2.13 13.58 1.86
CA ARG A 73 -1.63 12.65 0.85
C ARG A 73 -0.74 13.34 -0.20
N PRO A 74 0.20 12.63 -0.83
CA PRO A 74 1.00 13.17 -1.92
C PRO A 74 0.19 13.51 -3.17
N SER A 75 0.75 14.36 -4.02
CA SER A 75 0.27 14.51 -5.39
C SER A 75 0.45 13.20 -6.17
N LEU A 76 -0.56 12.85 -6.96
CA LEU A 76 -0.53 11.63 -7.77
C LEU A 76 0.21 11.88 -9.09
N PRO A 77 0.82 10.84 -9.68
CA PRO A 77 1.32 10.94 -11.05
C PRO A 77 0.19 11.31 -12.02
N GLN A 78 0.54 11.99 -13.12
CA GLN A 78 -0.43 12.41 -14.13
C GLN A 78 -1.22 11.21 -14.67
N GLY A 79 -2.54 11.36 -14.80
CA GLY A 79 -3.43 10.34 -15.33
C GLY A 79 -3.77 9.19 -14.36
N VAL A 80 -3.24 9.20 -13.12
CA VAL A 80 -3.58 8.19 -12.11
C VAL A 80 -4.82 8.61 -11.34
N ALA A 81 -5.85 7.75 -11.36
CA ALA A 81 -7.08 7.94 -10.60
C ALA A 81 -6.83 7.77 -9.09
N VAL A 82 -7.43 8.63 -8.27
CA VAL A 82 -7.24 8.59 -6.81
C VAL A 82 -7.75 7.31 -6.17
N GLN A 83 -8.75 6.67 -6.78
CA GLN A 83 -9.36 5.40 -6.36
C GLN A 83 -8.32 4.28 -6.20
N ARG A 84 -7.19 4.38 -6.90
CA ARG A 84 -6.07 3.42 -6.82
C ARG A 84 -5.13 3.66 -5.63
N LEU A 85 -5.32 4.77 -4.90
CA LEU A 85 -4.50 5.15 -3.75
C LEU A 85 -5.00 4.47 -2.48
N VAL A 86 -4.04 3.94 -1.73
CA VAL A 86 -4.22 3.43 -0.38
C VAL A 86 -3.25 4.13 0.55
N GLY A 87 -3.75 4.62 1.68
CA GLY A 87 -2.95 5.15 2.78
C GLY A 87 -3.07 4.23 4.00
N ILE A 88 -1.93 3.81 4.56
CA ILE A 88 -1.87 2.98 5.77
C ILE A 88 -1.16 3.77 6.88
N GLY A 89 -1.91 4.21 7.90
CA GLY A 89 -1.38 4.90 9.07
C GLY A 89 -0.70 3.94 10.04
N MET A 90 0.51 4.28 10.49
CA MET A 90 1.35 3.41 11.32
C MET A 90 1.32 3.74 12.82
N ASP A 91 0.76 4.89 13.18
CA ASP A 91 0.68 5.39 14.55
C ASP A 91 -0.71 6.00 14.84
N PRO A 92 -1.11 6.18 16.11
CA PRO A 92 -2.44 6.67 16.47
C PRO A 92 -2.79 8.04 15.90
N GLN A 93 -1.78 8.88 15.66
CA GLN A 93 -1.92 10.21 15.07
C GLN A 93 -1.85 10.19 13.54
N ALA A 94 -1.60 9.01 12.94
CA ALA A 94 -1.31 8.81 11.53
C ALA A 94 -0.26 9.80 11.00
N SER A 95 0.73 10.15 11.84
CA SER A 95 1.84 11.03 11.47
C SER A 95 2.80 10.36 10.47
N LYS A 96 2.86 9.03 10.49
CA LYS A 96 3.55 8.19 9.51
C LYS A 96 2.51 7.39 8.71
N VAL A 97 2.41 7.69 7.42
CA VAL A 97 1.51 6.98 6.49
C VAL A 97 2.32 6.36 5.34
N HIS A 98 2.07 5.09 5.06
CA HIS A 98 2.53 4.47 3.83
C HIS A 98 1.50 4.70 2.72
N TRP A 99 1.89 5.50 1.73
CA TRP A 99 1.08 5.76 0.54
C TRP A 99 1.44 4.80 -0.57
N ILE A 100 0.44 4.07 -1.07
CA ILE A 100 0.59 2.99 -2.03
C ILE A 100 -0.40 3.22 -3.18
N LEU A 101 0.09 3.21 -4.41
CA LEU A 101 -0.72 3.19 -5.61
C LEU A 101 -0.73 1.79 -6.21
N PHE A 102 -1.93 1.25 -6.36
CA PHE A 102 -2.16 -0.02 -7.04
C PHE A 102 -2.22 0.17 -8.56
N PRO A 103 -1.89 -0.85 -9.37
CA PRO A 103 -1.89 -0.72 -10.82
C PRO A 103 -3.31 -0.57 -11.39
N SER A 104 -4.33 -1.05 -10.69
CA SER A 104 -5.74 -0.87 -11.08
C SER A 104 -6.69 -0.92 -9.87
N GLU A 105 -7.92 -0.43 -10.06
CA GLU A 105 -8.98 -0.39 -9.03
C GLU A 105 -9.52 -1.80 -8.72
N GLN A 106 -9.59 -2.69 -9.72
CA GLN A 106 -10.11 -4.06 -9.55
C GLN A 106 -9.32 -4.88 -8.51
N ILE A 107 -8.06 -4.54 -8.25
CA ILE A 107 -7.26 -5.21 -7.22
C ILE A 107 -7.78 -4.88 -5.81
N LEU A 108 -8.39 -3.71 -5.63
CA LEU A 108 -8.95 -3.24 -4.38
C LEU A 108 -10.37 -3.78 -4.16
N ASP A 109 -11.10 -4.02 -5.24
CA ASP A 109 -12.51 -4.45 -5.25
C ASP A 109 -12.71 -5.98 -5.12
N ALA A 110 -11.76 -6.71 -4.54
CA ALA A 110 -11.80 -8.17 -4.43
C ALA A 110 -12.83 -8.69 -3.40
N ARG A 111 -14.09 -8.25 -3.48
CA ARG A 111 -15.25 -8.84 -2.79
C ARG A 111 -16.27 -9.34 -3.82
N HIS A 112 -16.71 -10.59 -3.62
CA HIS A 112 -17.78 -11.33 -4.30
C HIS A 112 -17.40 -12.20 -5.52
N GLN A 113 -16.59 -13.25 -5.31
CA GLN A 113 -16.74 -14.54 -6.01
C GLN A 113 -16.50 -15.72 -5.06
N THR A 114 -17.27 -15.80 -3.97
CA THR A 114 -17.52 -17.07 -3.28
C THR A 114 -18.86 -16.93 -2.59
N GLU A 115 -19.91 -17.37 -3.27
CA GLU A 115 -21.19 -17.89 -2.76
C GLU A 115 -22.17 -17.96 -3.95
N SER A 116 -21.95 -18.96 -4.79
CA SER A 116 -22.98 -19.49 -5.70
C SER A 116 -22.71 -20.98 -5.80
N GLY A 117 -23.37 -21.72 -4.91
CA GLY A 117 -23.35 -23.17 -4.75
C GLY A 117 -24.34 -23.55 -3.67
#